data_AF-A0A2B7YAB3-F1
#
_entry.id   AF-A0A2B7YAB3-F1
#
_cell.length_a   1.000
_cell.length_b   1.000
_cell.length_c   1.000
_cell.angle_alpha   90.00
_cell.angle_beta   90.00
_cell.angle_gamma   90.00
#
_symmetry.space_group_name_H-M   'P 1'
#
loop_
_entity.id
_entity.type
_entity.pdbx_description
1 polymer ?
#
loop_
_entity_poly.entity_id
_entity_poly.type
_entity_poly.pdbx_seq_one_letter_code
_entity_poly.pdbx_strand_id
1 'polypeptide(L)'
;MSLLLAIETVQELENHILELNTLLTEAQAASDAQQLSSGDQFADKSLISDTCLPETAWIHNTWLCLPANRDFLGHIESHWRRGQVSFSLNILETLIKKQDINLPERSKLRLLKSAIIFNIYDWQKLMENANAVVELCQASRSSDFSTFCELIGIAHFIRGKSLLAMEEWECASWAFSRATSVPGYRRKAMLLKETAWVKLNGSINDTKIKGGPYSRPSASSESSDWTSVPLAPPEWPRDSVWPFGLGEDL
;
A
#
# COMPACT_ATOMS: atom_id res chain seq x y z
N MET A 1 -17.56 -40.19 23.25
CA MET A 1 -18.58 -39.21 22.81
C MET A 1 -17.98 -38.02 22.06
N SER A 2 -16.78 -37.52 22.40
CA SER A 2 -16.17 -36.35 21.73
C SER A 2 -15.73 -36.55 20.27
N LEU A 3 -15.34 -37.77 19.86
CA LEU A 3 -14.80 -38.02 18.52
C LEU A 3 -15.87 -38.06 17.43
N LEU A 4 -17.08 -38.51 17.76
CA LEU A 4 -18.20 -38.60 16.82
C LEU A 4 -18.74 -37.20 16.47
N LEU A 5 -18.82 -36.33 17.48
CA LEU A 5 -19.19 -34.92 17.31
C LEU A 5 -18.16 -34.16 16.47
N ALA A 6 -16.87 -34.47 16.60
CA ALA A 6 -15.82 -33.86 15.79
C ALA A 6 -15.88 -34.29 14.31
N ILE A 7 -16.30 -35.54 14.03
CA ILE A 7 -16.47 -36.00 12.64
C ILE A 7 -17.68 -35.34 11.99
N GLU A 8 -18.78 -35.21 12.73
CA GLU A 8 -20.00 -34.56 12.26
C GLU A 8 -19.76 -33.08 11.91
N THR A 9 -19.03 -32.35 12.75
CA THR A 9 -18.69 -30.94 12.46
C THR A 9 -17.74 -30.77 11.27
N VAL A 10 -16.81 -31.71 11.05
CA VAL A 10 -15.93 -31.68 9.87
C VAL A 10 -16.75 -31.90 8.59
N GLN A 11 -17.68 -32.85 8.60
CA GLN A 11 -18.56 -33.10 7.44
C GLN A 11 -19.48 -31.91 7.15
N GLU A 12 -20.01 -31.25 8.18
CA GLU A 12 -20.81 -30.03 8.02
C GLU A 12 -19.99 -28.90 7.39
N LEU A 13 -18.74 -28.71 7.84
CA LEU A 13 -17.83 -27.72 7.26
C LEU A 13 -17.48 -28.02 5.80
N GLU A 14 -17.22 -29.29 5.46
CA GLU A 14 -16.96 -29.71 4.07
C GLU A 14 -18.15 -29.42 3.15
N ASN A 15 -19.38 -29.67 3.63
CA ASN A 15 -20.60 -29.35 2.88
C ASN A 15 -20.75 -27.85 2.64
N HIS A 16 -20.52 -27.01 3.67
CA HIS A 16 -20.56 -25.55 3.51
C HIS A 16 -19.49 -25.03 2.54
N ILE A 17 -18.29 -25.64 2.51
CA ILE A 17 -17.25 -25.28 1.55
C ILE A 17 -17.70 -25.59 0.12
N LEU A 18 -18.31 -26.75 -0.12
CA LEU A 18 -18.83 -27.14 -1.43
C LEU A 18 -19.95 -26.20 -1.89
N GLU A 19 -20.88 -25.84 -1.00
CA GLU A 19 -21.96 -24.90 -1.29
C GLU A 19 -21.41 -23.51 -1.69
N LEU A 20 -20.46 -22.98 -0.92
CA LEU A 20 -19.83 -21.69 -1.21
C LEU A 20 -19.07 -21.70 -2.54
N ASN A 21 -18.37 -22.78 -2.87
CA ASN A 21 -17.68 -22.91 -4.16
C ASN A 21 -18.67 -22.95 -5.33
N THR A 22 -19.84 -23.56 -5.13
CA THR A 22 -20.90 -23.61 -6.14
C THR A 22 -21.46 -22.20 -6.41
N LEU A 23 -21.77 -21.45 -5.35
CA LEU A 23 -22.24 -20.07 -5.45
C LEU A 23 -21.21 -19.14 -6.10
N LEU A 24 -19.92 -19.32 -5.78
CA LEU A 24 -18.84 -18.52 -6.35
C LEU A 24 -18.70 -18.78 -7.85
N THR A 25 -18.79 -20.05 -8.27
CA THR A 25 -18.74 -20.45 -9.68
C THR A 25 -19.94 -19.88 -10.46
N GLU A 26 -21.13 -19.90 -9.87
CA GLU A 26 -22.34 -19.32 -10.48
C GLU A 26 -22.24 -17.80 -10.62
N ALA A 27 -21.75 -17.10 -9.58
CA ALA A 27 -21.55 -15.66 -9.62
C ALA A 27 -20.50 -15.25 -10.67
N GLN A 28 -19.43 -16.04 -10.85
CA GLN A 28 -18.45 -15.83 -11.91
C GLN A 28 -19.08 -16.00 -13.29
N ALA A 29 -19.84 -17.07 -13.53
CA ALA A 29 -20.52 -17.30 -14.80
C ALA A 29 -21.53 -16.18 -15.13
N ALA A 30 -22.24 -15.66 -14.13
CA ALA A 30 -23.15 -14.53 -14.29
C ALA A 30 -22.41 -13.23 -14.66
N SER A 31 -21.26 -12.96 -14.03
CA SER A 31 -20.40 -11.81 -14.34
C SER A 31 -19.87 -11.87 -15.78
N ASP A 32 -19.42 -13.03 -16.23
CA ASP A 32 -18.89 -13.22 -17.59
C ASP A 32 -19.99 -13.05 -18.65
N ALA A 33 -21.20 -13.55 -18.37
CA ALA A 33 -22.36 -13.36 -19.26
C ALA A 33 -22.76 -11.88 -19.41
N GLN A 34 -22.64 -11.08 -18.34
CA GLN A 34 -22.91 -9.63 -18.40
C GLN A 34 -21.86 -8.88 -19.23
N GLN A 35 -20.58 -9.29 -19.18
CA GLN A 35 -19.53 -8.69 -19.99
C GLN A 35 -19.72 -8.96 -21.48
N LEU A 36 -20.17 -10.16 -21.86
CA LEU A 36 -20.43 -10.52 -23.26
C LEU A 36 -21.68 -9.83 -23.84
N SER A 37 -22.69 -9.55 -23.01
CA SER A 37 -23.92 -8.85 -23.43
C SER A 37 -23.71 -7.35 -23.71
N SER A 38 -22.66 -6.75 -23.14
CA SER A 38 -22.41 -5.30 -23.20
C SER A 38 -21.57 -4.87 -24.41
N GLY A 39 -21.21 -5.79 -25.31
CA GLY A 39 -20.21 -5.58 -26.36
C GLY A 39 -20.68 -5.11 -27.74
N ASP A 40 -21.98 -4.99 -28.02
CA ASP A 40 -22.45 -4.90 -29.43
C ASP A 40 -23.40 -3.74 -29.78
N GLN A 41 -23.43 -2.68 -28.97
CA GLN A 41 -24.10 -1.43 -29.35
C GLN A 41 -23.20 -0.26 -29.02
N PHE A 42 -22.49 0.30 -30.01
CA PHE A 42 -22.34 1.74 -30.25
C PHE A 42 -21.32 1.99 -31.36
N ALA A 43 -21.77 1.75 -32.60
CA ALA A 43 -21.26 2.45 -33.77
C ALA A 43 -22.36 3.44 -34.21
N ASP A 44 -22.23 4.72 -33.87
CA ASP A 44 -22.31 5.88 -34.77
C ASP A 44 -22.44 7.20 -33.96
N LYS A 45 -21.51 8.12 -34.23
CA LYS A 45 -21.50 9.59 -34.03
C LYS A 45 -22.32 10.24 -32.89
N SER A 46 -21.65 10.98 -32.00
CA SER A 46 -21.47 12.44 -32.18
C SER A 46 -20.65 13.10 -31.04
N LEU A 47 -19.73 13.98 -31.42
CA LEU A 47 -19.34 15.25 -30.77
C LEU A 47 -18.95 15.26 -29.29
N ILE A 48 -17.64 15.14 -29.07
CA ILE A 48 -16.78 16.04 -28.28
C ILE A 48 -17.53 16.84 -27.19
N SER A 49 -17.59 16.27 -26.00
CA SER A 49 -17.47 17.04 -24.77
C SER A 49 -16.53 16.28 -23.87
N ASP A 50 -15.32 16.83 -23.72
CA ASP A 50 -14.22 16.43 -22.84
C ASP A 50 -14.67 16.32 -21.38
N THR A 51 -15.45 15.29 -21.11
CA THR A 51 -15.79 14.82 -19.77
C THR A 51 -15.34 13.36 -19.68
N CYS A 52 -14.11 13.12 -20.13
CA CYS A 52 -13.39 11.90 -19.80
C CYS A 52 -13.31 11.86 -18.28
N LEU A 53 -14.17 11.04 -17.66
CA LEU A 53 -14.13 10.79 -16.23
C LEU A 53 -12.69 10.45 -15.88
N PRO A 54 -12.04 11.20 -14.97
CA PRO A 54 -10.63 10.98 -14.70
C PRO A 54 -10.47 9.56 -14.17
N GLU A 55 -9.78 8.77 -14.98
CA GLU A 55 -9.36 7.43 -14.68
C GLU A 55 -8.53 7.42 -13.39
N THR A 56 -8.64 6.35 -12.61
CA THR A 56 -7.90 6.21 -11.36
C THR A 56 -6.40 6.34 -11.63
N ALA A 57 -5.78 7.42 -11.13
CA ALA A 57 -4.40 7.77 -11.48
C ALA A 57 -3.47 7.66 -10.28
N TRP A 58 -2.30 7.05 -10.47
CA TRP A 58 -1.26 7.00 -9.45
C TRP A 58 -0.43 8.28 -9.42
N ILE A 59 -0.16 8.81 -8.23
CA ILE A 59 0.83 9.87 -8.00
C ILE A 59 2.07 9.25 -7.37
N HIS A 60 3.22 9.38 -8.05
CA HIS A 60 4.54 8.92 -7.62
C HIS A 60 4.58 7.48 -7.12
N ASN A 61 3.74 6.61 -7.68
CA ASN A 61 3.62 5.21 -7.25
C ASN A 61 3.30 5.03 -5.75
N THR A 62 2.78 6.05 -5.07
CA THR A 62 2.51 6.04 -3.62
C THR A 62 1.04 6.23 -3.32
N TRP A 63 0.34 7.09 -4.05
CA TRP A 63 -1.04 7.45 -3.79
C TRP A 63 -1.92 7.22 -5.02
N LEU A 64 -3.09 6.62 -4.82
CA LEU A 64 -4.10 6.40 -5.85
C LEU A 64 -5.19 7.48 -5.76
N CYS A 65 -5.32 8.29 -6.80
CA CYS A 65 -6.39 9.29 -6.90
C CYS A 65 -7.69 8.57 -7.23
N LEU A 66 -8.69 8.73 -6.38
CA LEU A 66 -10.02 8.16 -6.59
C LEU A 66 -10.99 9.27 -7.00
N PRO A 67 -11.83 9.06 -8.02
CA PRO A 67 -12.78 10.07 -8.49
C PRO A 67 -13.75 10.50 -7.39
N ALA A 68 -14.14 9.58 -6.50
CA ALA A 68 -15.00 9.86 -5.35
C ALA A 68 -14.41 10.86 -4.35
N ASN A 69 -13.08 11.03 -4.30
CA ASN A 69 -12.41 11.98 -3.41
C ASN A 69 -12.05 13.29 -4.13
N ARG A 70 -12.43 13.46 -5.41
CA ARG A 70 -11.96 14.57 -6.25
C ARG A 70 -12.34 15.94 -5.69
N ASP A 71 -13.56 16.08 -5.21
CA ASP A 71 -14.06 17.37 -4.70
C ASP A 71 -13.30 17.83 -3.45
N PHE A 72 -12.81 16.87 -2.67
CA PHE A 72 -12.12 17.15 -1.41
C PHE A 72 -10.59 17.17 -1.53
N LEU A 73 -10.00 16.17 -2.19
CA LEU A 73 -8.55 16.00 -2.30
C LEU A 73 -7.97 16.48 -3.63
N GLY A 74 -8.79 16.64 -4.66
CA GLY A 74 -8.34 16.83 -6.04
C GLY A 74 -7.47 18.07 -6.24
N HIS A 75 -7.75 19.16 -5.52
CA HIS A 75 -6.90 20.35 -5.53
C HIS A 75 -5.49 20.05 -5.00
N ILE A 76 -5.39 19.36 -3.85
CA ILE A 76 -4.12 19.03 -3.20
C ILE A 76 -3.31 18.06 -4.06
N GLU A 77 -3.99 17.04 -4.60
CA GLU A 77 -3.42 16.04 -5.50
C GLU A 77 -2.88 16.68 -6.80
N SER A 78 -3.62 17.65 -7.37
CA SER A 78 -3.21 18.39 -8.56
C SER A 78 -1.94 19.20 -8.33
N HIS A 79 -1.87 19.94 -7.21
CA HIS A 79 -0.66 20.69 -6.84
C HIS A 79 0.54 19.77 -6.58
N TRP A 80 0.31 18.63 -5.93
CA TRP A 80 1.38 17.67 -5.67
C TRP A 80 1.91 17.06 -6.97
N ARG A 81 1.03 16.70 -7.92
CA ARG A 81 1.40 16.18 -9.24
C ARG A 81 2.25 17.17 -10.05
N ARG A 82 2.05 18.49 -9.85
CA ARG A 82 2.87 19.56 -10.44
C ARG A 82 4.20 19.80 -9.72
N GLY A 83 4.56 18.97 -8.74
CA GLY A 83 5.78 19.11 -7.95
C GLY A 83 5.72 20.19 -6.86
N GLN A 84 4.56 20.78 -6.59
CA GLN A 84 4.40 21.84 -5.58
C GLN A 84 4.21 21.26 -4.17
N VAL A 85 5.20 20.47 -3.74
CA VAL A 85 5.17 19.69 -2.49
C VAL A 85 4.88 20.55 -1.25
N SER A 86 5.61 21.65 -1.06
CA SER A 86 5.47 22.53 0.11
C SER A 86 4.08 23.19 0.18
N PHE A 87 3.53 23.55 -0.98
CA PHE A 87 2.21 24.18 -1.06
C PHE A 87 1.11 23.18 -0.70
N SER A 88 1.16 21.96 -1.24
CA SER A 88 0.23 20.88 -0.89
C SER A 88 0.28 20.54 0.60
N LEU A 89 1.48 20.50 1.21
CA LEU A 89 1.62 20.25 2.65
C LEU A 89 1.00 21.37 3.49
N ASN A 90 1.19 22.64 3.13
CA ASN A 90 0.60 23.76 3.86
C ASN A 90 -0.93 23.73 3.84
N ILE A 91 -1.53 23.41 2.68
CA ILE A 91 -2.99 23.23 2.56
C ILE A 91 -3.45 22.07 3.45
N LEU A 92 -2.76 20.92 3.39
CA LEU A 92 -3.09 19.75 4.21
C LEU A 92 -3.05 20.07 5.70
N GLU A 93 -2.03 20.77 6.17
CA GLU A 93 -1.92 21.14 7.58
C GLU A 93 -3.04 22.08 8.02
N THR A 94 -3.42 23.02 7.16
CA THR A 94 -4.55 23.93 7.42
C THR A 94 -5.86 23.16 7.49
N LEU A 95 -6.09 22.19 6.60
CA LEU A 95 -7.30 21.36 6.60
C LEU A 95 -7.35 20.41 7.80
N ILE A 96 -6.27 19.70 8.12
CA ILE A 96 -6.22 18.75 9.24
C ILE A 96 -6.54 19.44 10.58
N LYS A 97 -6.17 20.72 10.73
CA LYS A 97 -6.44 21.53 11.93
C LYS A 97 -7.91 21.95 12.08
N LYS A 98 -8.74 21.88 11.01
CA LYS A 98 -10.17 22.21 11.11
C LYS A 98 -10.89 21.14 11.94
N GLN A 99 -11.70 21.58 12.91
CA GLN A 99 -12.42 20.68 13.82
C GLN A 99 -13.56 19.92 13.12
N ASP A 100 -14.21 20.54 12.14
CA ASP A 100 -15.47 20.05 11.53
C ASP A 100 -15.30 18.93 10.48
N ILE A 101 -14.09 18.38 10.32
CA ILE A 101 -13.84 17.33 9.32
C ILE A 101 -14.19 15.96 9.89
N ASN A 102 -14.94 15.19 9.11
CA ASN A 102 -15.27 13.81 9.42
C ASN A 102 -14.01 12.97 9.67
N LEU A 103 -14.08 12.01 10.59
CA LEU A 103 -12.90 11.21 10.93
C LEU A 103 -12.28 10.46 9.72
N PRO A 104 -13.06 9.82 8.82
CA PRO A 104 -12.49 9.17 7.63
C PRO A 104 -11.77 10.15 6.71
N GLU A 105 -12.32 11.34 6.49
CA GLU A 105 -11.70 12.40 5.69
C GLU A 105 -10.41 12.91 6.33
N ARG A 106 -10.41 13.11 7.65
CA ARG A 106 -9.21 13.50 8.40
C ARG A 106 -8.12 12.42 8.29
N SER A 107 -8.49 11.15 8.35
CA SER A 107 -7.55 10.03 8.13
C SER A 107 -7.01 10.02 6.69
N LYS A 108 -7.85 10.23 5.67
CA LYS A 108 -7.40 10.37 4.28
C LYS A 108 -6.40 11.52 4.11
N LEU A 109 -6.66 12.69 4.69
CA LEU A 109 -5.73 13.83 4.65
C LEU A 109 -4.38 13.50 5.30
N ARG A 110 -4.39 12.80 6.45
CA ARG A 110 -3.15 12.36 7.11
C ARG A 110 -2.37 11.34 6.26
N LEU A 111 -3.05 10.40 5.63
CA LEU A 111 -2.41 9.44 4.72
C LEU A 111 -1.83 10.12 3.48
N LEU A 112 -2.54 11.07 2.88
CA LEU A 112 -2.03 11.88 1.78
C LEU A 112 -0.81 12.69 2.23
N LYS A 113 -0.83 13.26 3.45
CA LYS A 113 0.35 13.92 4.04
C LYS A 113 1.53 12.96 4.16
N SER A 114 1.33 11.74 4.68
CA SER A 114 2.38 10.71 4.74
C SER A 114 2.92 10.36 3.35
N ALA A 115 2.05 10.24 2.34
CA ALA A 115 2.44 9.95 0.97
C ALA A 115 3.30 11.07 0.34
N ILE A 116 3.01 12.33 0.66
CA ILE A 116 3.82 13.47 0.23
C ILE A 116 5.16 13.52 0.97
N ILE A 117 5.16 13.28 2.29
CA ILE A 117 6.38 13.26 3.13
C ILE A 117 7.34 12.16 2.67
N PHE A 118 6.82 11.03 2.14
CA PHE A 118 7.64 9.98 1.55
C PHE A 118 8.61 10.52 0.50
N ASN A 119 8.19 11.50 -0.31
CA ASN A 119 9.04 12.10 -1.33
C ASN A 119 10.12 13.04 -0.76
N ILE A 120 10.04 13.43 0.51
CA ILE A 120 10.99 14.29 1.21
C ILE A 120 11.97 13.46 2.07
N TYR A 121 11.83 12.12 2.08
CA TYR A 121 12.70 11.20 2.83
C TYR A 121 12.65 11.35 4.36
N ASP A 122 11.60 11.96 4.91
CA ASP A 122 11.39 12.05 6.37
C ASP A 122 10.54 10.85 6.85
N TRP A 123 11.20 9.70 6.97
CA TRP A 123 10.57 8.42 7.28
C TRP A 123 9.91 8.39 8.66
N GLN A 124 10.50 9.08 9.64
CA GLN A 124 9.99 9.11 11.00
C GLN A 124 8.62 9.79 11.07
N LYS A 125 8.51 11.02 10.52
CA LYS A 125 7.21 11.72 10.49
C LYS A 125 6.17 10.97 9.66
N LEU A 126 6.60 10.29 8.60
CA LEU A 126 5.70 9.44 7.81
C LEU A 126 5.13 8.32 8.66
N MET A 127 5.97 7.61 9.42
CA MET A 127 5.56 6.50 10.30
C MET A 127 4.63 6.99 11.40
N GLU A 128 4.95 8.11 12.04
CA GLU A 128 4.10 8.73 13.08
C GLU A 128 2.70 9.02 12.54
N ASN A 129 2.60 9.67 11.37
CA ASN A 129 1.31 9.98 10.75
C ASN A 129 0.54 8.71 10.35
N ALA A 130 1.21 7.71 9.78
CA ALA A 130 0.56 6.47 9.36
C ALA A 130 0.08 5.64 10.56
N ASN A 131 0.89 5.53 11.62
CA ASN A 131 0.52 4.83 12.85
C ASN A 131 -0.65 5.53 13.55
N ALA A 132 -0.63 6.87 13.63
CA ALA A 132 -1.74 7.62 14.20
C ALA A 132 -3.05 7.37 13.44
N VAL A 133 -3.02 7.17 12.12
CA VAL A 133 -4.24 6.79 11.36
C VAL A 133 -4.70 5.38 11.74
N VAL A 134 -3.79 4.40 11.82
CA VAL A 134 -4.13 3.03 12.22
C VAL A 134 -4.78 3.02 13.62
N GLU A 135 -4.19 3.71 14.59
CA GLU A 135 -4.72 3.81 15.95
C GLU A 135 -6.10 4.49 15.99
N LEU A 136 -6.28 5.61 15.28
CA LEU A 136 -7.58 6.29 15.21
C LEU A 136 -8.66 5.41 14.58
N CYS A 137 -8.33 4.69 13.52
CA CYS A 137 -9.25 3.78 12.85
C CYS A 137 -9.60 2.57 13.73
N GLN A 138 -8.64 2.01 14.47
CA GLN A 138 -8.87 0.88 15.39
C GLN A 138 -9.68 1.27 16.63
N ALA A 139 -9.48 2.49 17.15
CA ALA A 139 -10.24 3.00 18.29
C ALA A 139 -11.72 3.27 17.93
N SER A 140 -12.02 3.48 16.66
CA SER A 140 -13.35 3.83 16.18
C SER A 140 -14.20 2.58 15.97
N ARG A 141 -15.20 2.37 16.83
CA ARG A 141 -16.22 1.30 16.68
C ARG A 141 -17.41 1.71 15.80
N SER A 142 -17.16 2.54 14.80
CA SER A 142 -18.21 3.18 14.00
C SER A 142 -18.83 2.23 12.97
N SER A 143 -19.98 2.65 12.41
CA SER A 143 -20.70 1.96 11.32
C SER A 143 -19.84 1.72 10.07
N ASP A 144 -18.84 2.58 9.84
CA ASP A 144 -18.08 2.62 8.58
C ASP A 144 -16.84 1.72 8.64
N PHE A 145 -16.99 0.51 9.20
CA PHE A 145 -15.90 -0.45 9.39
C PHE A 145 -15.13 -0.71 8.09
N SER A 146 -15.84 -0.86 6.96
CA SER A 146 -15.23 -1.07 5.65
C SER A 146 -14.28 0.07 5.25
N THR A 147 -14.71 1.32 5.38
CA THR A 147 -13.89 2.50 5.09
C THR A 147 -12.64 2.54 5.98
N PHE A 148 -12.77 2.21 7.27
CA PHE A 148 -11.62 2.19 8.18
C PHE A 148 -10.64 1.07 7.87
N CYS A 149 -11.12 -0.12 7.47
CA CYS A 149 -10.25 -1.20 7.00
C CYS A 149 -9.44 -0.80 5.76
N GLU A 150 -10.07 -0.12 4.81
CA GLU A 150 -9.37 0.41 3.63
C GLU A 150 -8.29 1.42 4.02
N LEU A 151 -8.61 2.37 4.90
CA LEU A 151 -7.65 3.37 5.38
C LEU A 151 -6.47 2.74 6.12
N ILE A 152 -6.71 1.72 6.95
CA ILE A 152 -5.66 0.95 7.64
C ILE A 152 -4.77 0.25 6.61
N GLY A 153 -5.35 -0.37 5.59
CA GLY A 153 -4.58 -1.03 4.54
C GLY A 153 -3.74 -0.04 3.71
N ILE A 154 -4.26 1.16 3.41
CA ILE A 154 -3.49 2.23 2.75
C ILE A 154 -2.34 2.71 3.65
N ALA A 155 -2.58 2.84 4.97
CA ALA A 155 -1.54 3.18 5.94
C ALA A 155 -0.41 2.15 5.92
N HIS A 156 -0.76 0.86 5.93
CA HIS A 156 0.22 -0.23 5.81
C HIS A 156 0.96 -0.23 4.48
N PHE A 157 0.31 0.14 3.37
CA PHE A 157 0.98 0.28 2.09
C PHE A 157 2.08 1.36 2.14
N ILE A 158 1.75 2.54 2.67
CA ILE A 158 2.70 3.66 2.79
C ILE A 158 3.85 3.29 3.75
N ARG A 159 3.54 2.65 4.89
CA ARG A 159 4.57 2.11 5.81
C ARG A 159 5.46 1.07 5.16
N GLY A 160 4.89 0.15 4.37
CA GLY A 160 5.65 -0.85 3.64
C GLY A 160 6.65 -0.22 2.69
N LYS A 161 6.28 0.87 2.01
CA LYS A 161 7.20 1.60 1.12
C LYS A 161 8.37 2.25 1.87
N SER A 162 8.13 2.86 3.04
CA SER A 162 9.23 3.44 3.83
C SER A 162 10.12 2.36 4.44
N LEU A 163 9.56 1.24 4.92
CA LEU A 163 10.35 0.09 5.39
C LEU A 163 11.22 -0.50 4.28
N LEU A 164 10.67 -0.59 3.06
CA LEU A 164 11.42 -1.03 1.88
C LEU A 164 12.59 -0.06 1.57
N ALA A 165 12.37 1.25 1.71
CA ALA A 165 13.40 2.25 1.50
C ALA A 165 14.50 2.25 2.60
N MET A 166 14.18 1.73 3.79
CA MET A 166 15.11 1.53 4.91
C MET A 166 15.74 0.13 4.92
N GLU A 167 15.49 -0.69 3.89
CA GLU A 167 15.98 -2.07 3.80
C GLU A 167 15.49 -3.02 4.89
N GLU A 168 14.39 -2.68 5.57
CA GLU A 168 13.73 -3.54 6.55
C GLU A 168 12.78 -4.54 5.85
N TRP A 169 13.37 -5.48 5.10
CA TRP A 169 12.66 -6.36 4.16
C TRP A 169 11.52 -7.17 4.80
N GLU A 170 11.75 -7.73 5.98
CA GLU A 170 10.75 -8.54 6.69
C GLU A 170 9.54 -7.70 7.11
N CYS A 171 9.79 -6.57 7.78
CA CYS A 171 8.76 -5.61 8.18
C CYS A 171 7.99 -5.07 6.96
N ALA A 172 8.69 -4.77 5.87
CA ALA A 172 8.09 -4.28 4.63
C ALA A 172 7.14 -5.33 4.02
N SER A 173 7.58 -6.59 3.91
CA SER A 173 6.76 -7.70 3.40
C SER A 173 5.50 -7.91 4.24
N TRP A 174 5.63 -7.86 5.56
CA TRP A 174 4.49 -7.96 6.47
C TRP A 174 3.51 -6.79 6.29
N ALA A 175 4.02 -5.56 6.19
CA ALA A 175 3.19 -4.38 5.96
C ALA A 175 2.44 -4.46 4.62
N PHE A 176 3.11 -4.86 3.53
CA PHE A 176 2.45 -5.04 2.24
C PHE A 176 1.40 -6.15 2.24
N SER A 177 1.60 -7.22 3.03
CA SER A 177 0.61 -8.27 3.20
C SER A 177 -0.71 -7.76 3.79
N ARG A 178 -0.64 -6.74 4.67
CA ARG A 178 -1.85 -6.07 5.21
C ARG A 178 -2.53 -5.15 4.19
N ALA A 179 -1.80 -4.67 3.19
CA ALA A 179 -2.32 -3.79 2.15
C ALA A 179 -2.96 -4.53 0.96
N THR A 180 -2.78 -5.86 0.83
CA THR A 180 -3.28 -6.60 -0.35
C THR A 180 -4.81 -6.68 -0.45
N SER A 181 -5.54 -6.42 0.63
CA SER A 181 -7.01 -6.39 0.61
C SER A 181 -7.60 -5.07 0.12
N VAL A 182 -6.80 -4.02 -0.03
CA VAL A 182 -7.29 -2.68 -0.40
C VAL A 182 -7.56 -2.60 -1.91
N PRO A 183 -8.79 -2.24 -2.33
CA PRO A 183 -9.10 -2.00 -3.74
C PRO A 183 -8.14 -0.98 -4.39
N GLY A 184 -7.68 -1.26 -5.61
CA GLY A 184 -6.71 -0.44 -6.32
C GLY A 184 -5.25 -0.60 -5.88
N TYR A 185 -4.97 -0.87 -4.60
CA TYR A 185 -3.61 -1.06 -4.09
C TYR A 185 -3.12 -2.51 -4.18
N ARG A 186 -4.05 -3.48 -4.23
CA ARG A 186 -3.79 -4.94 -4.20
C ARG A 186 -2.62 -5.39 -5.07
N ARG A 187 -2.65 -5.11 -6.38
CA ARG A 187 -1.62 -5.58 -7.33
C ARG A 187 -0.24 -5.03 -6.97
N LYS A 188 -0.17 -3.75 -6.64
CA LYS A 188 1.09 -3.07 -6.31
C LYS A 188 1.66 -3.55 -4.97
N ALA A 189 0.80 -3.73 -3.98
CA ALA A 189 1.17 -4.31 -2.69
C ALA A 189 1.75 -5.73 -2.85
N MET A 190 1.15 -6.57 -3.69
CA MET A 190 1.69 -7.92 -3.96
C MET A 190 3.08 -7.88 -4.60
N LEU A 191 3.29 -7.02 -5.61
CA LEU A 191 4.59 -6.88 -6.28
C LEU A 191 5.68 -6.40 -5.31
N LEU A 192 5.36 -5.40 -4.48
CA LEU A 192 6.32 -4.88 -3.50
C LEU A 192 6.58 -5.88 -2.36
N LYS A 193 5.56 -6.66 -1.95
CA LYS A 193 5.72 -7.77 -1.02
C LYS A 193 6.70 -8.82 -1.56
N GLU A 194 6.52 -9.25 -2.81
CA GLU A 194 7.39 -10.22 -3.46
C GLU A 194 8.82 -9.69 -3.57
N THR A 195 8.96 -8.41 -3.94
CA THR A 195 10.27 -7.74 -4.01
C THR A 195 10.98 -7.76 -2.65
N ALA A 196 10.29 -7.42 -1.57
CA ALA A 196 10.83 -7.48 -0.22
C ALA A 196 11.22 -8.91 0.17
N TRP A 197 10.40 -9.90 -0.18
CA TRP A 197 10.66 -11.32 0.10
C TRP A 197 11.90 -11.86 -0.62
N VAL A 198 12.05 -11.54 -1.91
CA VAL A 198 13.24 -11.95 -2.69
C VAL A 198 14.51 -11.33 -2.10
N LYS A 199 14.47 -10.05 -1.71
CA LYS A 199 15.60 -9.37 -1.07
C LYS A 199 15.96 -9.97 0.29
N LEU A 200 14.96 -10.32 1.09
CA LEU A 200 15.15 -10.99 2.37
C LEU A 200 15.89 -12.33 2.18
N ASN A 201 15.44 -13.17 1.24
CA ASN A 201 16.06 -14.47 0.96
C ASN A 201 17.47 -14.34 0.35
N GLY A 202 17.70 -13.32 -0.47
CA GLY A 202 19.03 -13.02 -1.02
C GLY A 202 20.05 -12.68 0.09
N SER A 203 19.66 -11.82 1.04
CA SER A 203 20.50 -11.44 2.19
C SER A 203 20.89 -12.63 3.07
N ILE A 204 19.98 -13.60 3.25
CA ILE A 204 20.25 -14.83 3.99
C ILE A 204 21.30 -15.70 3.29
N ASN A 205 21.34 -15.70 1.96
CA ASN A 205 22.31 -16.50 1.21
C ASN A 205 23.71 -15.86 1.20
N ASP A 206 23.79 -14.53 1.14
CA ASP A 206 25.08 -13.80 1.17
C ASP A 206 25.80 -13.95 2.52
N THR A 207 25.06 -14.02 3.63
CA THR A 207 25.64 -14.22 4.96
C THR A 207 26.23 -15.62 5.17
N LYS A 208 25.71 -16.65 4.49
CA LYS A 208 26.24 -18.03 4.57
C LYS A 208 27.57 -18.22 3.83
N ILE A 209 27.83 -17.46 2.77
CA ILE A 209 29.02 -17.65 1.93
C ILE A 209 30.31 -17.12 2.60
N LYS A 210 30.19 -16.20 3.58
CA LYS A 210 31.35 -15.67 4.33
C LYS A 210 31.78 -16.54 5.52
N GLY A 211 31.08 -17.64 5.79
CA GLY A 211 31.46 -18.64 6.81
C GLY A 211 32.47 -19.67 6.30
N GLY A 212 33.63 -19.22 5.79
CA GLY A 212 34.75 -20.11 5.54
C GLY A 212 35.32 -20.68 6.86
N PRO A 213 35.78 -21.94 6.90
CA PRO A 213 36.30 -22.54 8.11
C PRO A 213 37.68 -21.92 8.45
N TYR A 214 37.79 -21.38 9.66
CA TYR A 214 39.02 -20.91 10.32
C TYR A 214 39.67 -19.61 9.80
N SER A 215 39.49 -18.53 10.56
CA SER A 215 40.58 -17.64 10.94
C SER A 215 40.29 -17.06 12.32
N ARG A 216 41.05 -17.53 13.31
CA ARG A 216 41.02 -17.10 14.71
C ARG A 216 41.56 -15.66 14.77
N PRO A 217 40.78 -14.65 15.19
CA PRO A 217 41.31 -13.30 15.33
C PRO A 217 42.20 -13.24 16.58
N SER A 218 43.46 -12.89 16.37
CA SER A 218 44.37 -12.52 17.46
C SER A 218 43.86 -11.25 18.11
N ALA A 219 43.67 -11.31 19.43
CA ALA A 219 43.25 -10.18 20.24
C ALA A 219 44.30 -9.05 20.16
N SER A 220 43.88 -7.90 19.63
CA SER A 220 44.51 -6.62 19.92
C SER A 220 43.41 -5.64 20.31
N SER A 221 43.59 -5.12 21.52
CA SER A 221 42.72 -4.22 22.23
C SER A 221 42.93 -2.80 21.72
N GLU A 222 41.93 -2.21 21.07
CA GLU A 222 41.90 -0.76 20.86
C GLU A 222 40.46 -0.24 21.01
N SER A 223 40.33 0.62 22.01
CA SER A 223 39.18 1.43 22.36
C SER A 223 38.98 2.49 21.28
N SER A 224 37.74 2.69 20.81
CA SER A 224 37.38 3.88 20.05
C SER A 224 35.89 4.18 20.14
N ASP A 225 35.64 5.45 20.45
CA ASP A 225 34.36 6.12 20.64
C ASP A 225 33.40 5.98 19.46
N TRP A 226 32.15 5.62 19.76
CA TRP A 226 31.03 5.70 18.84
C TRP A 226 30.30 7.03 19.04
N THR A 227 30.84 8.12 18.50
CA THR A 227 30.07 9.35 18.30
C THR A 227 29.90 9.64 16.81
N SER A 228 28.68 9.41 16.35
CA SER A 228 27.98 10.16 15.29
C SER A 228 28.67 10.30 13.94
N VAL A 229 28.41 9.35 13.04
CA VAL A 229 28.47 9.59 11.59
C VAL A 229 27.04 9.82 11.08
N PRO A 230 26.71 10.97 10.47
CA PRO A 230 25.45 11.15 9.78
C PRO A 230 25.47 10.26 8.53
N LEU A 231 24.62 9.23 8.50
CA LEU A 231 24.37 8.45 7.29
C LEU A 231 23.79 9.39 6.22
N ALA A 232 24.55 9.62 5.15
CA ALA A 232 24.01 10.19 3.93
C ALA A 232 22.85 9.28 3.46
N PRO A 233 21.70 9.84 3.07
CA PRO A 233 20.60 9.04 2.55
C PRO A 233 21.11 8.25 1.32
N PRO A 234 20.73 6.98 1.16
CA PRO A 234 21.06 6.22 -0.03
C PRO A 234 20.62 7.01 -1.26
N GLU A 235 21.56 7.26 -2.17
CA GLU A 235 21.28 7.88 -3.47
C GLU A 235 20.45 6.90 -4.30
N TRP A 236 19.13 6.96 -4.12
CA TRP A 236 18.21 6.35 -5.06
C TRP A 236 18.34 7.11 -6.38
N PRO A 237 18.51 6.43 -7.53
CA PRO A 237 18.52 7.11 -8.81
C PRO A 237 17.16 7.81 -8.97
N ARG A 238 17.14 9.14 -9.00
CA ARG A 238 15.90 9.92 -9.22
C ARG A 238 15.23 9.55 -10.55
N ASP A 239 16.03 9.01 -11.46
CA ASP A 239 15.64 8.49 -12.77
C ASP A 239 15.81 6.97 -12.88
N SER A 240 15.74 6.23 -11.76
CA SER A 240 15.49 4.79 -11.86
C SER A 240 14.05 4.59 -12.31
N VAL A 241 13.88 4.78 -13.63
CA VAL A 241 13.03 3.95 -14.46
C VAL A 241 13.25 2.54 -13.93
N TRP A 242 12.29 2.07 -13.14
CA TRP A 242 12.24 0.68 -12.74
C TRP A 242 12.49 -0.14 -14.01
N PRO A 243 13.31 -1.20 -14.00
CA PRO A 243 13.62 -1.99 -15.21
C PRO A 243 12.40 -2.72 -15.80
N PHE A 244 11.19 -2.33 -15.40
CA PHE A 244 9.92 -2.74 -15.95
C PHE A 244 9.16 -1.48 -16.41
N GLY A 245 9.57 -0.95 -17.57
CA GLY A 245 8.64 -0.29 -18.46
C GLY A 245 7.64 -1.33 -18.97
N LEU A 246 6.66 -1.69 -18.13
CA LEU A 246 5.43 -2.28 -18.63
C LEU A 246 4.65 -1.11 -19.23
N GLY A 247 4.48 -1.15 -20.55
CA GLY A 247 3.78 -0.13 -21.31
C GLY A 247 2.47 0.25 -20.63
N GLU A 248 2.32 1.54 -20.37
CA GLU A 248 1.03 2.18 -20.18
C GLU A 248 0.34 2.25 -21.55
N ASP A 249 -0.09 1.08 -22.04
CA ASP A 249 -1.10 0.96 -23.09
C ASP A 249 -2.16 -0.01 -22.53
N LEU A 250 -3.12 0.56 -21.81
CA LEU A 250 -4.50 0.11 -21.63
C LEU A 250 -5.23 1.11 -20.74
#